data_AF-A0A4V2VJS5-F1
#
_entry.id   AF-A0A4V2VJS5-F1
#
_cell.length_a   1.000
_cell.length_b   1.000
_cell.length_c   1.000
_cell.angle_alpha   90.00
_cell.angle_beta   90.00
_cell.angle_gamma   90.00
#
_symmetry.space_group_name_H-M   'P 1'
#
loop_
_entity.id
_entity.type
_entity.pdbx_description
1 polymer ?
#
loop_
_entity_poly.entity_id
_entity_poly.type
_entity_poly.pdbx_seq_one_letter_code
_entity_poly.pdbx_strand_id
1 'polypeptide(L)'
;MILGSVRAGAPDSHVPKRHVLSEKQVNRGEVVVDFPLPPASTPYYIRLRGTNTGEGEPALDAEGEDPDADRWCYSNPVWITQDPSPGAGPAIVPR
;
A
#
# COMPACT_ATOMS: atom_id res chain seq x y z
N MET A 1 -2.64 -8.42 2.21
CA MET A 1 -2.27 -7.27 1.37
C MET A 1 -2.94 -6.01 1.91
N ILE A 2 -2.17 -4.97 2.16
CA ILE A 2 -2.60 -3.71 2.76
C ILE A 2 -2.19 -2.57 1.83
N LEU A 3 -3.13 -1.68 1.54
CA LEU A 3 -2.85 -0.41 0.87
C LEU A 3 -2.70 0.66 1.95
N GLY A 4 -1.59 1.41 1.96
CA GLY A 4 -1.34 2.54 2.89
C GLY A 4 -1.49 3.90 2.21
N SER A 5 -1.86 4.95 2.94
CA SER A 5 -1.97 6.34 2.42
C SER A 5 -1.44 7.39 3.40
N VAL A 6 -0.78 8.45 2.88
CA VAL A 6 -0.40 9.64 3.66
C VAL A 6 -1.56 10.61 3.81
N ARG A 7 -1.74 11.12 5.03
CA ARG A 7 -2.61 12.27 5.33
C ARG A 7 -1.76 13.45 5.80
N ALA A 8 -2.04 14.66 5.30
CA ALA A 8 -1.49 15.92 5.80
C ALA A 8 0.05 16.07 5.82
N GLY A 9 0.77 15.43 4.88
CA GLY A 9 2.20 15.71 4.64
C GLY A 9 3.19 14.98 5.57
N ALA A 10 2.72 14.09 6.45
CA ALA A 10 3.56 13.18 7.22
C ALA A 10 3.39 11.73 6.73
N PRO A 11 4.45 10.91 6.66
CA PRO A 11 4.32 9.48 6.42
C PRO A 11 3.38 8.87 7.47
N ASP A 12 2.21 8.43 7.02
CA ASP A 12 1.25 7.72 7.85
C ASP A 12 1.20 6.27 7.35
N SER A 13 1.37 5.32 8.27
CA SER A 13 1.24 3.88 8.00
C SER A 13 -0.21 3.43 8.01
N HIS A 14 -1.16 4.35 8.22
CA HIS A 14 -2.58 4.05 8.26
C HIS A 14 -3.03 3.19 7.07
N VAL A 15 -3.77 2.14 7.41
CA VAL A 15 -4.32 1.14 6.50
C VAL A 15 -5.74 1.52 6.09
N PRO A 16 -5.96 2.23 4.97
CA PRO A 16 -7.29 2.47 4.44
C PRO A 16 -8.04 1.18 4.11
N LYS A 17 -7.33 0.11 3.69
CA LYS A 17 -7.99 -1.17 3.35
C LYS A 17 -7.05 -2.37 3.41
N ARG A 18 -7.57 -3.48 3.93
CA ARG A 18 -6.94 -4.80 3.91
C ARG A 18 -7.66 -5.74 2.94
N HIS A 19 -6.87 -6.37 2.09
CA HIS A 19 -7.26 -7.47 1.21
C HIS A 19 -6.62 -8.75 1.74
N VAL A 20 -7.46 -9.69 2.20
CA VAL A 20 -7.03 -11.08 2.45
C VAL A 20 -7.11 -11.78 1.10
N LEU A 21 -5.97 -12.27 0.63
CA LEU A 21 -5.88 -12.97 -0.65
C LEU A 21 -6.05 -14.46 -0.38
N SER A 22 -7.04 -15.06 -1.04
CA SER A 22 -7.16 -16.51 -1.13
C SER A 22 -6.40 -17.01 -2.35
N GLU A 23 -5.96 -18.27 -2.34
CA GLU A 23 -5.29 -18.90 -3.50
C GLU A 23 -6.10 -18.78 -4.80
N LYS A 24 -7.44 -18.73 -4.71
CA LYS A 24 -8.34 -18.54 -5.86
C LYS A 24 -8.19 -17.17 -6.53
N GLN A 25 -7.64 -16.18 -5.85
CA GLN A 25 -7.40 -14.83 -6.38
C GLN A 25 -6.02 -14.71 -7.03
N VAL A 26 -5.19 -15.74 -6.94
CA VAL A 26 -3.86 -15.78 -7.55
C VAL A 26 -3.97 -16.46 -8.91
N ASN A 27 -3.91 -15.68 -9.99
CA ASN A 27 -3.87 -16.20 -11.35
C ASN A 27 -2.43 -16.22 -11.84
N ARG A 28 -1.81 -17.40 -11.96
CA ARG A 28 -0.40 -17.56 -12.39
C ARG A 28 0.61 -16.73 -11.58
N GLY A 29 0.33 -16.51 -10.30
CA GLY A 29 1.17 -15.68 -9.41
C GLY A 29 0.83 -14.19 -9.43
N GLU A 30 -0.15 -13.76 -10.23
CA GLU A 30 -0.63 -12.38 -10.28
C GLU A 30 -1.91 -12.20 -9.47
N VAL A 31 -2.04 -11.02 -8.86
CA VAL A 31 -3.22 -10.60 -8.12
C VAL A 31 -3.57 -9.20 -8.57
N VAL A 32 -4.81 -9.02 -9.04
CA VAL A 32 -5.36 -7.72 -9.46
C VAL A 32 -6.34 -7.24 -8.39
N VAL A 33 -6.20 -5.98 -7.99
CA VAL A 33 -7.07 -5.35 -7.00
C VAL A 33 -7.50 -3.98 -7.48
N ASP A 34 -8.81 -3.77 -7.53
CA ASP A 34 -9.41 -2.46 -7.78
C ASP A 34 -9.57 -1.70 -6.47
N PHE A 35 -9.03 -0.48 -6.44
CA PHE A 35 -9.13 0.41 -5.28
C PHE A 35 -9.50 1.83 -5.73
N PRO A 36 -10.68 2.34 -5.36
CA PRO A 36 -11.05 3.71 -5.67
C PRO A 36 -10.20 4.68 -4.85
N LEU A 37 -9.54 5.60 -5.54
CA LEU A 37 -8.71 6.63 -4.91
C LEU A 37 -9.53 7.92 -4.69
N PRO A 38 -9.39 8.59 -3.53
CA PRO A 38 -9.98 9.89 -3.35
C PRO A 38 -9.31 10.93 -4.27
N PRO A 39 -10.01 11.99 -4.68
CA PRO A 39 -9.38 13.11 -5.36
C PRO A 39 -8.20 13.64 -4.53
N ALA A 40 -7.05 13.84 -5.16
CA ALA A 40 -5.92 14.49 -4.51
C ALA A 40 -6.24 15.98 -4.36
N SER A 41 -6.50 16.48 -3.16
CA SER A 41 -6.44 17.93 -2.88
C SER A 41 -5.02 18.37 -2.49
N THR A 42 -4.21 17.41 -2.04
CA THR A 42 -2.77 17.52 -1.78
C THR A 42 -2.08 16.23 -2.25
N PRO A 43 -0.78 16.26 -2.56
CA PRO A 43 -0.02 15.04 -2.88
C PRO A 43 -0.10 13.99 -1.77
N TYR A 44 -0.37 12.74 -2.14
CA TYR A 44 -0.28 11.59 -1.24
C TYR A 44 0.39 10.43 -1.98
N TYR A 45 0.84 9.40 -1.25
CA TYR A 45 1.30 8.18 -1.88
C TYR A 45 0.38 7.01 -1.55
N ILE A 46 0.43 6.01 -2.42
CA ILE A 46 -0.06 4.67 -2.16
C ILE A 46 1.12 3.70 -2.19
N ARG A 47 1.08 2.68 -1.34
CA ARG A 47 2.04 1.56 -1.43
C ARG A 47 1.36 0.25 -1.11
N LEU A 48 1.82 -0.80 -1.79
CA LEU A 48 1.43 -2.16 -1.50
C LEU A 48 2.32 -2.69 -0.38
N ARG A 49 1.71 -3.25 0.67
CA ARG A 49 2.44 -4.11 1.61
C ARG A 49 1.72 -5.43 1.85
N GLY A 50 2.48 -6.44 2.24
CA GLY A 50 1.96 -7.76 2.56
C GLY A 50 2.69 -8.32 3.78
N THR A 51 2.01 -9.23 4.46
CA THR A 51 2.60 -10.12 5.46
C THR A 51 2.10 -11.53 5.17
N ASN A 52 2.90 -12.54 5.53
CA ASN A 52 2.45 -13.94 5.55
C ASN A 52 1.59 -14.26 6.79
N THR A 53 1.39 -13.31 7.70
CA THR A 53 0.56 -13.45 8.92
C THR A 53 -0.75 -12.66 8.82
N GLY A 54 -1.53 -12.66 9.91
CA GLY A 54 -2.76 -11.87 10.04
C GLY A 54 -2.56 -10.45 10.59
N GLU A 55 -1.31 -10.05 10.85
CA GLU A 55 -0.97 -8.81 11.54
C GLU A 55 -1.33 -7.55 10.74
N GLY A 56 -1.68 -6.49 11.46
CA GLY A 56 -2.04 -5.19 10.88
C GLY A 56 -0.84 -4.29 10.63
N GLU A 57 0.10 -4.31 11.57
CA GLU A 57 1.37 -3.56 11.58
C GLU A 57 2.47 -4.50 12.07
N PRO A 58 3.72 -4.34 11.59
CA PRO A 58 4.85 -5.12 12.10
C PRO A 58 5.08 -4.81 13.58
N ALA A 59 5.26 -5.86 14.37
CA ALA A 59 5.80 -5.73 15.72
C ALA A 59 7.32 -5.48 15.67
N LEU A 60 7.92 -5.21 16.82
CA LEU A 60 9.37 -5.24 16.94
C LEU A 60 9.81 -6.69 17.09
N ASP A 61 10.77 -7.14 16.27
CA ASP A 61 11.31 -8.49 16.31
C ASP A 61 11.88 -8.81 17.71
N ALA A 62 11.60 -10.02 18.20
CA ALA A 62 12.21 -10.53 19.41
C ALA A 62 13.64 -11.06 19.14
N GLU A 63 14.50 -11.05 20.18
CA GLU A 63 15.83 -11.64 20.06
C GLU A 63 15.73 -13.14 19.76
N GLY A 64 16.33 -13.59 18.65
CA GLY A 64 16.31 -14.99 18.22
C GLY A 64 15.04 -15.44 17.50
N GLU A 65 14.18 -14.50 17.09
CA GLU A 65 13.00 -14.78 16.28
C GLU A 65 13.36 -15.38 14.91
N ASP A 66 12.53 -16.29 14.42
CA ASP A 66 12.68 -16.88 13.09
C ASP A 66 12.29 -15.83 12.03
N PRO A 67 13.21 -15.41 11.14
CA PRO A 67 12.94 -14.38 10.14
C PRO A 67 11.85 -14.75 9.13
N ASP A 68 11.47 -16.03 9.07
CA ASP A 68 10.43 -16.51 8.18
C ASP A 68 9.03 -16.53 8.80
N ALA A 69 8.96 -16.37 10.13
CA ALA A 69 7.72 -16.45 10.88
C ALA A 69 6.75 -15.31 10.54
N ASP A 70 7.26 -14.11 10.27
CA ASP A 70 6.47 -12.89 10.10
C ASP A 70 6.92 -12.00 8.93
N ARG A 71 7.31 -12.60 7.80
CA ARG A 71 7.81 -11.88 6.62
C ARG A 71 6.89 -10.76 6.14
N TRP A 72 7.45 -9.55 6.07
CA TRP A 72 6.82 -8.39 5.46
C TRP A 72 7.40 -8.06 4.08
N CYS A 73 6.52 -7.79 3.12
CA CYS A 73 6.88 -7.33 1.78
C CYS A 73 6.35 -5.93 1.56
N TYR A 74 7.15 -5.08 0.89
CA TYR A 74 6.74 -3.72 0.56
C TYR A 74 7.06 -3.37 -0.89
N SER A 75 6.14 -2.69 -1.56
CA SER A 75 6.45 -1.98 -2.80
C SER A 75 7.07 -0.61 -2.48
N ASN A 76 7.71 -0.03 -3.50
CA ASN A 76 8.00 1.40 -3.51
C ASN A 76 6.68 2.18 -3.49
N PRO A 77 6.64 3.35 -2.83
CA PRO A 77 5.48 4.23 -2.86
C PRO A 77 5.28 4.81 -4.25
N VAL A 78 4.03 4.88 -4.69
CA VAL A 78 3.60 5.57 -5.91
C VAL A 78 2.88 6.85 -5.50
N TRP A 79 3.32 7.99 -6.03
CA TRP A 79 2.75 9.29 -5.67
C TRP A 79 1.58 9.65 -6.58
N ILE A 80 0.50 10.13 -5.95
CA ILE A 80 -0.70 10.64 -6.57
C ILE A 80 -0.71 12.16 -6.35
N THR A 81 -0.72 12.90 -7.45
CA THR A 81 -0.74 14.36 -7.45
C THR A 81 -1.87 14.89 -8.33
N GLN A 82 -2.26 16.14 -8.11
CA GLN A 82 -3.04 16.85 -9.13
C GLN A 82 -2.11 17.28 -10.26
N ASP A 83 -2.58 17.12 -11.48
CA ASP A 83 -2.07 17.91 -12.60
C ASP A 83 -2.65 19.33 -12.47
N PRO A 84 -1.81 20.37 -12.36
CA PRO A 84 -2.29 21.76 -12.25
C PRO A 84 -2.92 22.29 -13.56
N SER A 85 -2.87 21.53 -14.66
CA SER A 85 -3.45 21.91 -15.94
C SER A 85 -4.99 21.89 -15.89
N PRO A 86 -5.68 22.94 -16.39
CA PRO A 86 -7.14 22.99 -16.37
C PRO A 86 -7.77 21.79 -17.09
N GLY A 87 -8.60 21.03 -16.37
CA GLY A 87 -9.32 19.86 -16.91
C GLY A 87 -8.55 18.54 -16.88
N ALA A 88 -7.32 18.51 -16.35
CA ALA A 88 -6.57 17.27 -16.18
C ALA A 88 -6.99 16.53 -14.90
N GLY A 89 -7.11 15.20 -15.00
CA GLY A 89 -7.40 14.30 -13.88
C GLY A 89 -6.17 14.04 -13.00
N PRO A 90 -6.26 13.14 -12.00
CA PRO A 90 -5.11 12.75 -11.19
C PRO A 90 -4.02 12.11 -12.05
N ALA A 91 -2.76 12.46 -11.77
CA ALA A 91 -1.59 11.93 -12.47
C ALA A 91 -0.76 11.03 -11.54
N ILE A 92 -0.22 9.94 -12.11
CA ILE A 92 0.75 9.07 -11.44
C ILE A 92 2.14 9.58 -11.79
N VAL A 93 2.92 9.95 -10.78
CA VAL A 93 4.28 10.48 -10.98
C VAL A 93 5.30 9.49 -10.44
N PRO A 94 6.10 8.83 -11.30
CA PRO A 94 7.28 8.09 -10.85
C PRO A 94 8.31 9.11 -10.33
N ARG A 95 8.91 8.82 -9.18
CA ARG A 95 10.10 9.54 -8.69
C ARG A 95 11.33 8.68 -8.90
#